data_AF-A0A7V2X6X8-F1
#
_entry.id   AF-A0A7V2X6X8-F1
#
_cell.length_a   1.000
_cell.length_b   1.000
_cell.length_c   1.000
_cell.angle_alpha   90.00
_cell.angle_beta   90.00
_cell.angle_gamma   90.00
#
_symmetry.space_group_name_H-M   'P 1'
#
loop_
_entity.id
_entity.type
_entity.pdbx_description
1 polymer ?
#
loop_
_entity_poly.entity_id
_entity_poly.type
_entity_poly.pdbx_seq_one_letter_code
_entity_poly.pdbx_strand_id
1 'polypeptide(L)'
;MVNGRKRVRIAIGVVLLVAITVGVLWAVRSEWKRSLYEQMYGRIKDRIENISADQFVQGFAFQEKTEQLDIYLNNQLIAAYCYASHYPKPYIAPLCTPSGLVLTRPVDEHNVKDHPHHQGLFLAYGKVNNLDFWGNRGQTFQIRHVQFIDKSISQDGLTIDIALEWINAQGQAILQEQRTLLFTAFEGGYKIHFRSCLKACSEVMLGDTKEGFLAIRVADWFREKGGCGLFYSSTGKQGAAAIWG
;
A
#
# COMPACT_ATOMS: atom_id res chain seq x y z
N MET A 1 10.16 17.09 33.17
CA MET A 1 8.89 17.43 32.50
C MET A 1 8.39 16.20 31.77
N VAL A 2 7.12 15.86 31.95
CA VAL A 2 6.52 14.55 31.65
C VAL A 2 6.59 14.23 30.15
N ASN A 3 7.35 13.19 29.77
CA ASN A 3 7.29 12.56 28.45
C ASN A 3 5.92 11.87 28.30
N GLY A 4 4.91 12.62 27.90
CA GLY A 4 3.59 12.10 27.58
C GLY A 4 3.65 11.22 26.32
N ARG A 5 4.00 9.93 26.48
CA ARG A 5 3.91 8.96 25.40
C ARG A 5 2.46 8.88 24.94
N LYS A 6 2.18 9.35 23.72
CA LYS A 6 0.87 9.24 23.09
C LYS A 6 0.56 7.75 22.89
N ARG A 7 -0.61 7.32 23.37
CA ARG A 7 -1.11 5.95 23.18
C ARG A 7 -2.54 6.05 22.68
N VAL A 8 -2.90 5.21 21.72
CA VAL A 8 -4.29 5.06 21.29
C VAL A 8 -4.79 3.75 21.86
N ARG A 9 -5.85 3.82 22.67
CA ARG A 9 -6.59 2.65 23.13
C ARG A 9 -7.81 2.48 22.23
N ILE A 10 -7.94 1.30 21.63
CA ILE A 10 -9.12 0.89 20.89
C ILE A 10 -9.86 -0.10 21.80
N ALA A 11 -10.99 0.34 22.34
CA ALA A 11 -11.87 -0.52 23.13
C ALA A 11 -12.64 -1.48 22.21
N ILE A 12 -13.14 -2.57 22.78
CA ILE A 12 -13.98 -3.54 22.06
C ILE A 12 -15.16 -2.81 21.40
N GLY A 13 -15.35 -3.03 20.10
CA GLY A 13 -16.41 -2.39 19.32
C GLY A 13 -16.06 -1.00 18.74
N VAL A 14 -14.89 -0.44 19.03
CA VAL A 14 -14.40 0.80 18.40
C VAL A 14 -13.72 0.49 17.07
N VAL A 15 -13.99 1.32 16.07
CA VAL A 15 -13.43 1.22 14.71
C VAL A 15 -12.38 2.30 14.48
N LEU A 16 -11.19 1.92 14.01
CA LEU A 16 -10.17 2.84 13.48
C LEU A 16 -10.16 2.78 11.95
N LEU A 17 -10.30 3.94 11.31
CA LEU A 17 -10.25 4.07 9.85
C LEU A 17 -8.89 4.64 9.42
N VAL A 18 -8.23 3.96 8.48
CA VAL A 18 -7.07 4.46 7.74
C VAL A 18 -7.45 4.48 6.27
N ALA A 19 -7.45 5.67 5.66
CA ALA A 19 -7.75 5.84 4.23
C ALA A 19 -6.64 6.67 3.57
N ILE A 20 -5.99 6.10 2.56
CA ILE A 20 -4.91 6.74 1.81
C ILE A 20 -5.09 6.42 0.32
N THR A 21 -4.95 7.43 -0.53
CA THR A 21 -4.90 7.24 -1.99
C THR A 21 -3.45 7.27 -2.44
N VAL A 22 -2.99 6.20 -3.08
CA VAL A 22 -1.68 6.11 -3.72
C VAL A 22 -1.89 6.23 -5.23
N GLY A 23 -1.32 7.25 -5.85
CA GLY A 23 -1.33 7.43 -7.30
C GLY A 23 -0.01 6.97 -7.93
N VAL A 24 -0.07 6.27 -9.05
CA VAL A 24 1.10 5.92 -9.85
C VAL A 24 1.07 6.76 -11.13
N LEU A 25 2.07 7.64 -11.28
CA LEU A 25 2.27 8.51 -12.44
C LEU A 25 3.69 8.35 -12.96
N TRP A 26 3.88 8.41 -14.27
CA TRP A 26 5.17 8.18 -14.92
C TRP A 26 5.63 9.36 -15.78
N ALA A 27 6.89 9.74 -15.60
CA ALA A 27 7.61 10.74 -16.37
C ALA A 27 9.08 10.31 -16.53
N VAL A 28 9.56 10.12 -17.77
CA VAL A 28 10.97 9.78 -18.03
C VAL A 28 11.85 11.00 -17.92
N ARG A 29 12.97 10.85 -17.21
CA ARG A 29 14.07 11.81 -17.21
C ARG A 29 15.12 11.37 -18.22
N SER A 30 15.23 12.09 -19.35
CA SER A 30 16.43 12.11 -20.19
C SER A 30 16.95 13.54 -20.28
N GLU A 31 18.27 13.73 -20.30
CA GLU A 31 18.97 14.98 -19.99
C GLU A 31 18.74 16.15 -20.96
N TRP A 32 17.86 16.00 -21.96
CA TRP A 32 17.72 16.96 -23.06
C TRP A 32 16.49 17.88 -23.00
N LYS A 33 15.65 17.80 -21.97
CA LYS A 33 14.31 18.43 -22.04
C LYS A 33 13.81 19.00 -20.71
N ARG A 34 14.56 19.93 -20.10
CA ARG A 34 14.11 20.66 -18.90
C ARG A 34 12.78 21.40 -19.12
N SER A 35 12.56 21.99 -20.30
CA SER A 35 11.28 22.64 -20.64
C SER A 35 10.11 21.67 -20.82
N LEU A 36 10.37 20.48 -21.36
CA LEU A 36 9.36 19.44 -21.51
C LEU A 36 9.05 18.76 -20.17
N TYR A 37 10.05 18.64 -19.29
CA TYR A 37 9.85 18.23 -17.91
C TYR A 37 8.99 19.23 -17.15
N GLU A 38 9.25 20.54 -17.22
CA GLU A 38 8.41 21.55 -16.55
C GLU A 38 6.99 21.60 -17.13
N GLN A 39 6.82 21.43 -18.45
CA GLN A 39 5.50 21.33 -19.07
C GLN A 39 4.76 20.04 -18.69
N MET A 40 5.46 18.90 -18.67
CA MET A 40 4.91 17.62 -18.25
C MET A 40 4.63 17.62 -16.73
N TYR A 41 5.45 18.31 -15.94
CA TYR A 41 5.29 18.51 -14.51
C TYR A 41 4.09 19.40 -14.20
N GLY A 42 3.93 20.52 -14.91
CA GLY A 42 2.72 21.35 -14.86
C GLY A 42 1.48 20.51 -15.17
N ARG A 43 1.52 19.71 -16.25
CA ARG A 43 0.44 18.78 -16.59
C ARG A 43 0.21 17.70 -15.55
N ILE A 44 1.26 17.12 -14.95
CA ILE A 44 1.14 16.08 -13.92
C ILE A 44 0.57 16.67 -12.63
N LYS A 45 1.01 17.86 -12.23
CA LYS A 45 0.52 18.57 -11.04
C LYS A 45 -0.93 19.00 -11.22
N ASP A 46 -1.26 19.65 -12.34
CA ASP A 46 -2.64 20.00 -12.70
C ASP A 46 -3.50 18.74 -12.79
N ARG A 47 -2.96 17.62 -13.32
CA ARG A 47 -3.66 16.34 -13.38
C ARG A 47 -3.88 15.75 -12.00
N ILE A 48 -2.88 15.74 -11.10
CA ILE A 48 -3.01 15.30 -9.69
C ILE A 48 -4.08 16.10 -8.95
N GLU A 49 -4.09 17.42 -9.14
CA GLU A 49 -5.05 18.34 -8.52
C GLU A 49 -6.46 18.21 -9.14
N ASN A 50 -6.59 17.74 -10.38
CA ASN A 50 -7.86 17.61 -11.12
C ASN A 50 -8.26 16.17 -11.48
N ILE A 51 -7.77 15.13 -10.79
CA ILE A 51 -8.18 13.73 -11.07
C ILE A 51 -9.68 13.49 -10.77
N SER A 52 -10.44 14.50 -10.34
CA SER A 52 -11.88 14.46 -10.19
C SER A 52 -12.67 14.49 -11.52
N ALA A 53 -12.02 14.61 -12.68
CA ALA A 53 -12.71 14.81 -13.97
C ALA A 53 -12.28 13.94 -15.17
N ASP A 54 -11.30 13.04 -15.05
CA ASP A 54 -10.82 12.24 -16.20
C ASP A 54 -11.73 11.03 -16.51
N GLN A 55 -11.95 10.79 -17.80
CA GLN A 55 -12.68 9.63 -18.34
C GLN A 55 -12.11 8.32 -17.77
N PHE A 56 -12.89 7.65 -16.94
CA PHE A 56 -12.55 6.33 -16.42
C PHE A 56 -12.28 5.37 -17.58
N VAL A 57 -11.06 4.85 -17.63
CA VAL A 57 -10.68 3.86 -18.64
C VAL A 57 -11.11 2.49 -18.14
N GLN A 58 -11.93 1.80 -18.93
CA GLN A 58 -12.32 0.41 -18.70
C GLN A 58 -11.15 -0.54 -19.01
N GLY A 59 -11.24 -1.80 -18.59
CA GLY A 59 -10.24 -2.83 -18.93
C GLY A 59 -9.50 -3.43 -17.74
N PHE A 60 -10.00 -3.23 -16.52
CA PHE A 60 -9.57 -4.04 -15.39
C PHE A 60 -9.98 -5.50 -15.59
N ALA A 61 -9.10 -6.39 -15.16
CA ALA A 61 -9.40 -7.81 -14.99
C ALA A 61 -8.62 -8.34 -13.77
N PHE A 62 -9.03 -9.48 -13.24
CA PHE A 62 -8.29 -10.14 -12.16
C PHE A 62 -8.28 -11.65 -12.36
N GLN A 63 -7.24 -12.29 -11.84
CA GLN A 63 -7.10 -13.73 -11.84
C GLN A 63 -6.65 -14.21 -10.45
N GLU A 64 -7.44 -15.08 -9.85
CA GLU A 64 -7.05 -15.74 -8.61
C GLU A 64 -6.11 -16.91 -8.92
N LYS A 65 -5.03 -16.99 -8.14
CA LYS A 65 -4.04 -18.07 -8.11
C LYS A 65 -3.99 -18.62 -6.70
N THR A 66 -3.22 -19.70 -6.48
CA THR A 66 -2.95 -20.19 -5.13
C THR A 66 -2.33 -19.07 -4.29
N GLU A 67 -3.07 -18.62 -3.27
CA GLU A 67 -2.62 -17.62 -2.28
C GLU A 67 -2.17 -16.26 -2.87
N GLN A 68 -2.67 -15.91 -4.06
CA GLN A 68 -2.37 -14.67 -4.75
C GLN A 68 -3.53 -14.22 -5.66
N LEU A 69 -3.79 -12.92 -5.74
CA LEU A 69 -4.73 -12.32 -6.70
C LEU A 69 -3.99 -11.38 -7.63
N ASP A 70 -3.91 -11.74 -8.90
CA ASP A 70 -3.31 -10.91 -9.95
C ASP A 70 -4.35 -9.94 -10.49
N ILE A 71 -3.92 -8.70 -10.72
CA ILE A 71 -4.74 -7.59 -11.17
C ILE A 71 -4.13 -7.02 -12.45
N TYR A 72 -4.97 -6.92 -13.47
CA TYR A 72 -4.60 -6.51 -14.81
C TYR A 72 -5.33 -5.23 -15.20
N LEU A 73 -4.69 -4.43 -16.04
CA LEU A 73 -5.29 -3.32 -16.76
C LEU A 73 -4.90 -3.47 -18.24
N ASN A 74 -5.90 -3.58 -19.13
CA ASN A 74 -5.68 -3.80 -20.56
C ASN A 74 -4.76 -5.00 -20.86
N ASN A 75 -5.03 -6.13 -20.19
CA ASN A 75 -4.25 -7.38 -20.26
C ASN A 75 -2.81 -7.30 -19.73
N GLN A 76 -2.38 -6.16 -19.16
CA GLN A 76 -1.07 -6.01 -18.54
C GLN A 76 -1.19 -6.15 -17.02
N LEU A 77 -0.31 -6.95 -16.41
CA LEU A 77 -0.24 -7.09 -14.94
C LEU A 77 0.18 -5.75 -14.32
N ILE A 78 -0.67 -5.19 -13.45
CA ILE A 78 -0.40 -3.93 -12.74
C ILE A 78 -0.19 -4.12 -11.23
N ALA A 79 -0.75 -5.17 -10.64
CA ALA A 79 -0.62 -5.45 -9.22
C ALA A 79 -0.81 -6.95 -8.95
N ALA A 80 -0.17 -7.48 -7.91
CA ALA A 80 -0.51 -8.79 -7.35
C ALA A 80 -0.63 -8.69 -5.83
N TYR A 81 -1.78 -9.09 -5.28
CA TYR A 81 -2.01 -9.18 -3.84
C TYR A 81 -1.62 -10.58 -3.37
N CYS A 82 -0.53 -10.69 -2.62
CA CYS A 82 0.01 -11.94 -2.09
C CYS A 82 -0.42 -12.12 -0.63
N TYR A 83 -0.98 -13.29 -0.31
CA TYR A 83 -1.58 -13.55 1.00
C TYR A 83 -1.31 -14.95 1.55
N ALA A 84 -0.27 -15.61 1.06
CA ALA A 84 0.12 -16.94 1.52
C ALA A 84 0.39 -16.97 3.02
N SER A 85 -0.03 -18.05 3.67
CA SER A 85 -0.03 -18.13 5.14
C SER A 85 1.36 -18.11 5.76
N HIS A 86 2.41 -18.42 4.99
CA HIS A 86 3.79 -18.34 5.47
C HIS A 86 4.33 -16.90 5.59
N TYR A 87 3.68 -15.93 4.95
CA TYR A 87 4.03 -14.52 5.10
C TYR A 87 3.43 -13.95 6.39
N PRO A 88 4.18 -13.16 7.18
CA PRO A 88 3.67 -12.54 8.41
C PRO A 88 2.55 -11.52 8.18
N LYS A 89 2.41 -11.02 6.94
CA LYS A 89 1.36 -10.09 6.52
C LYS A 89 1.18 -10.10 4.99
N PRO A 90 -0.05 -9.92 4.48
CA PRO A 90 -0.29 -9.70 3.07
C PRO A 90 0.34 -8.41 2.57
N TYR A 91 0.79 -8.45 1.32
CA TYR A 91 1.39 -7.32 0.62
C TYR A 91 0.96 -7.31 -0.85
N ILE A 92 1.22 -6.19 -1.53
CA ILE A 92 0.99 -6.04 -2.96
C ILE A 92 2.35 -5.87 -3.65
N ALA A 93 2.78 -6.90 -4.39
CA ALA A 93 3.94 -6.87 -5.27
C ALA A 93 3.86 -7.98 -6.34
N PRO A 94 4.26 -7.72 -7.59
CA PRO A 94 4.75 -6.43 -8.07
C PRO A 94 3.62 -5.39 -8.14
N LEU A 95 3.96 -4.13 -7.95
CA LEU A 95 3.18 -3.00 -8.49
C LEU A 95 3.88 -2.53 -9.76
N CYS A 96 3.14 -2.40 -10.86
CA CYS A 96 3.69 -2.00 -12.15
C CYS A 96 2.98 -0.75 -12.68
N THR A 97 3.61 0.01 -13.57
CA THR A 97 2.92 0.99 -14.42
C THR A 97 2.00 0.28 -15.42
N PRO A 98 1.06 0.98 -16.09
CA PRO A 98 0.29 0.41 -17.21
C PRO A 98 1.16 -0.13 -18.36
N SER A 99 2.41 0.35 -18.50
CA SER A 99 3.38 -0.15 -19.47
C SER A 99 4.18 -1.38 -18.99
N GLY A 100 3.96 -1.85 -17.76
CA GLY A 100 4.65 -3.01 -17.17
C GLY A 100 5.94 -2.71 -16.40
N LEU A 101 6.29 -1.44 -16.20
CA LEU A 101 7.48 -1.10 -15.44
C LEU A 101 7.25 -1.37 -13.95
N VAL A 102 8.07 -2.24 -13.34
CA VAL A 102 7.92 -2.65 -11.94
C VAL A 102 8.41 -1.56 -10.98
N LEU A 103 7.51 -1.07 -10.13
CA LEU A 103 7.71 0.03 -9.19
C LEU A 103 8.10 -0.43 -7.78
N THR A 104 7.69 -1.63 -7.38
CA THR A 104 8.07 -2.23 -6.10
C THR A 104 9.37 -3.01 -6.24
N ARG A 105 10.17 -3.05 -5.18
CA ARG A 105 11.33 -3.94 -5.15
C ARG A 105 10.84 -5.39 -5.25
N PRO A 106 11.47 -6.25 -6.08
CA PRO A 106 11.18 -7.68 -6.08
C PRO A 106 11.28 -8.24 -4.65
N VAL A 107 10.29 -9.04 -4.26
CA VAL A 107 10.32 -9.77 -3.00
C VAL A 107 11.10 -11.05 -3.26
N ASP A 108 12.36 -11.08 -2.86
CA ASP A 108 13.23 -12.26 -2.93
C ASP A 108 13.32 -12.88 -1.53
N GLU A 109 12.85 -14.11 -1.36
CA GLU A 109 12.93 -14.83 -0.09
C GLU A 109 14.38 -15.26 0.27
N HIS A 110 15.30 -15.22 -0.70
CA HIS A 110 16.65 -15.78 -0.55
C HIS A 110 17.76 -14.74 -0.42
N ASN A 111 17.48 -13.43 -0.62
CA ASN A 111 18.58 -12.46 -0.64
C ASN A 111 18.19 -11.00 -0.31
N VAL A 112 17.67 -10.76 0.89
CA VAL A 112 17.48 -9.38 1.39
C VAL A 112 18.40 -9.09 2.57
N LYS A 113 19.56 -8.49 2.29
CA LYS A 113 20.49 -7.99 3.33
C LYS A 113 19.98 -6.75 4.08
N ASP A 114 19.02 -6.02 3.49
CA ASP A 114 18.55 -4.73 3.99
C ASP A 114 17.01 -4.64 4.05
N HIS A 115 16.47 -4.50 5.26
CA HIS A 115 15.03 -4.37 5.58
C HIS A 115 14.14 -5.45 4.91
N PRO A 116 14.33 -6.76 5.20
CA PRO A 116 13.53 -7.86 4.64
C PRO A 116 12.03 -7.76 4.96
N HIS A 117 11.68 -6.95 5.96
CA HIS A 117 10.29 -6.76 6.40
C HIS A 117 9.48 -5.77 5.54
N HIS A 118 10.13 -5.03 4.63
CA HIS A 118 9.47 -4.12 3.69
C HIS A 118 9.18 -4.85 2.36
N GLN A 119 8.03 -5.51 2.28
CA GLN A 119 7.60 -6.28 1.10
C GLN A 119 6.49 -5.52 0.37
N GLY A 120 6.75 -5.04 -0.84
CA GLY A 120 5.73 -4.40 -1.68
C GLY A 120 5.03 -3.21 -1.01
N LEU A 121 3.75 -3.02 -1.35
CA LEU A 121 2.81 -2.14 -0.64
C LEU A 121 2.06 -2.96 0.43
N PHE A 122 2.11 -2.53 1.69
CA PHE A 122 1.50 -3.25 2.80
C PHE A 122 0.98 -2.29 3.88
N LEU A 123 0.14 -2.81 4.78
CA LEU A 123 -0.27 -2.11 5.99
C LEU A 123 0.06 -2.97 7.21
N ALA A 124 0.72 -2.37 8.20
CA ALA A 124 1.06 -3.01 9.48
C ALA A 124 1.25 -1.96 10.58
N TYR A 125 1.48 -2.37 11.83
CA TYR A 125 1.82 -1.44 12.92
C TYR A 125 2.88 -2.04 13.84
N GLY A 126 3.91 -1.27 14.19
CA GLY A 126 5.08 -1.78 14.91
C GLY A 126 4.87 -2.05 16.39
N LYS A 127 3.72 -1.65 16.97
CA LYS A 127 3.44 -1.89 18.39
C LYS A 127 1.95 -1.98 18.73
N VAL A 128 1.40 -3.19 18.66
CA VAL A 128 0.01 -3.52 19.05
C VAL A 128 0.05 -4.47 20.24
N ASN A 129 -0.37 -4.04 21.44
CA ASN A 129 -0.24 -4.84 22.67
C ASN A 129 1.18 -5.40 22.91
N ASN A 130 2.21 -4.64 22.51
CA ASN A 130 3.64 -5.01 22.49
C ASN A 130 4.08 -6.01 21.41
N LEU A 131 3.18 -6.39 20.49
CA LEU A 131 3.50 -7.16 19.29
C LEU A 131 3.90 -6.24 18.14
N ASP A 132 4.92 -6.65 17.38
CA ASP A 132 5.48 -5.89 16.26
C ASP A 132 5.04 -6.51 14.92
N PHE A 133 3.84 -6.15 14.45
CA PHE A 133 3.31 -6.63 13.16
C PHE A 133 4.04 -6.03 11.95
N TRP A 134 4.95 -5.07 12.15
CA TRP A 134 5.71 -4.43 11.09
C TRP A 134 6.98 -5.20 10.75
N GLY A 135 7.77 -5.57 11.76
CA GLY A 135 9.14 -6.08 11.64
C GLY A 135 9.33 -7.50 11.12
N ASN A 136 8.27 -8.23 10.74
CA ASN A 136 8.31 -9.61 10.22
C ASN A 136 9.14 -10.59 11.08
N ARG A 137 9.07 -10.48 12.41
CA ARG A 137 9.85 -11.32 13.33
C ARG A 137 9.18 -12.68 13.56
N GLY A 138 9.29 -13.58 12.59
CA GLY A 138 8.74 -14.94 12.66
C GLY A 138 7.22 -15.01 12.47
N GLN A 139 6.64 -16.21 12.54
CA GLN A 139 5.20 -16.48 12.32
C GLN A 139 4.40 -16.66 13.62
N THR A 140 4.92 -16.27 14.78
CA THR A 140 4.19 -16.46 16.04
C THR A 140 2.92 -15.62 16.08
N PHE A 141 2.92 -14.42 15.51
CA PHE A 141 1.76 -13.55 15.34
C PHE A 141 1.73 -13.02 13.89
N GLN A 142 0.55 -12.71 13.35
CA GLN A 142 0.37 -12.47 11.91
C GLN A 142 -0.79 -11.50 11.64
N ILE A 143 -0.70 -10.73 10.56
CA ILE A 143 -1.89 -10.18 9.90
C ILE A 143 -2.32 -11.23 8.88
N ARG A 144 -3.34 -12.02 9.17
CA ARG A 144 -3.77 -13.16 8.38
C ARG A 144 -4.89 -12.77 7.43
N HIS A 145 -4.76 -13.14 6.15
CA HIS A 145 -5.88 -13.10 5.22
C HIS A 145 -6.91 -14.15 5.60
N VAL A 146 -8.18 -13.77 5.72
CA VAL A 146 -9.28 -14.69 6.02
C VAL A 146 -10.01 -15.06 4.75
N GLN A 147 -10.49 -14.05 4.01
CA GLN A 147 -11.23 -14.25 2.76
C GLN A 147 -11.34 -12.93 1.97
N PHE A 148 -11.66 -13.05 0.68
CA PHE A 148 -12.25 -11.97 -0.09
C PHE A 148 -13.73 -11.81 0.29
N ILE A 149 -14.14 -10.60 0.66
CA ILE A 149 -15.54 -10.24 0.89
C ILE A 149 -16.23 -9.93 -0.45
N ASP A 150 -15.54 -9.16 -1.31
CA ASP A 150 -16.00 -8.83 -2.67
C ASP A 150 -14.82 -8.65 -3.62
N LYS A 151 -15.05 -8.96 -4.90
CA LYS A 151 -14.16 -8.70 -6.04
C LYS A 151 -15.03 -8.30 -7.23
N SER A 152 -15.17 -7.00 -7.47
CA SER A 152 -16.12 -6.48 -8.46
C SER A 152 -15.50 -5.41 -9.35
N ILE A 153 -15.95 -5.38 -10.61
CA ILE A 153 -15.60 -4.34 -11.58
C ILE A 153 -16.86 -3.55 -11.88
N SER A 154 -16.78 -2.22 -11.73
CA SER A 154 -17.86 -1.30 -12.04
C SER A 154 -17.36 -0.16 -12.93
N GLN A 155 -18.22 0.82 -13.20
CA GLN A 155 -17.84 2.05 -13.91
C GLN A 155 -16.78 2.85 -13.15
N ASP A 156 -16.72 2.72 -11.82
CA ASP A 156 -15.79 3.44 -10.96
C ASP A 156 -14.41 2.78 -10.89
N GLY A 157 -14.28 1.52 -11.34
CA GLY A 157 -13.02 0.77 -11.33
C GLY A 157 -13.14 -0.66 -10.79
N LEU A 158 -12.03 -1.22 -10.31
CA LEU A 158 -11.97 -2.54 -9.68
C LEU A 158 -11.92 -2.39 -8.15
N THR A 159 -12.90 -2.97 -7.46
CA THR A 159 -12.94 -3.04 -5.99
C THR A 159 -12.59 -4.44 -5.52
N ILE A 160 -11.69 -4.52 -4.54
CA ILE A 160 -11.36 -5.75 -3.82
C ILE A 160 -11.54 -5.47 -2.32
N ASP A 161 -12.54 -6.11 -1.72
CA ASP A 161 -12.78 -6.08 -0.28
C ASP A 161 -12.27 -7.36 0.37
N ILE A 162 -11.54 -7.22 1.48
CA ILE A 162 -10.76 -8.28 2.10
C ILE A 162 -11.02 -8.29 3.60
N ALA A 163 -11.34 -9.46 4.15
CA ALA A 163 -11.35 -9.70 5.59
C ALA A 163 -9.98 -10.22 6.05
N LEU A 164 -9.44 -9.60 7.09
CA LEU A 164 -8.15 -9.89 7.68
C LEU A 164 -8.29 -10.00 9.21
N GLU A 165 -7.41 -10.75 9.84
CA GLU A 165 -7.31 -10.85 11.30
C GLU A 165 -5.88 -10.61 11.76
N TRP A 166 -5.70 -9.79 12.78
CA TRP A 166 -4.43 -9.63 13.46
C TRP A 166 -4.44 -10.59 14.64
N ILE A 167 -3.67 -11.67 14.54
CA ILE A 167 -3.64 -12.74 15.53
C ILE A 167 -2.41 -12.62 16.44
N ASN A 168 -2.56 -12.98 17.72
CA ASN A 168 -1.46 -13.03 18.69
C ASN A 168 -0.67 -14.35 18.61
N ALA A 169 0.30 -14.51 19.52
CA ALA A 169 1.13 -15.71 19.66
C ALA A 169 0.35 -17.02 19.93
N GLN A 170 -0.90 -16.89 20.38
CA GLN A 170 -1.81 -18.00 20.66
C GLN A 170 -2.78 -18.28 19.50
N GLY A 171 -2.64 -17.58 18.37
CA GLY A 171 -3.52 -17.69 17.21
C GLY A 171 -4.89 -17.01 17.40
N GLN A 172 -5.07 -16.22 18.46
CA GLN A 172 -6.33 -15.54 18.76
C GLN A 172 -6.36 -14.17 18.08
N ALA A 173 -7.46 -13.84 17.40
CA ALA A 173 -7.66 -12.52 16.81
C ALA A 173 -7.78 -11.44 17.90
N ILE A 174 -6.93 -10.41 17.80
CA ILE A 174 -6.99 -9.19 18.63
C ILE A 174 -7.58 -8.00 17.88
N LEU A 175 -7.42 -7.97 16.55
CA LEU A 175 -8.11 -7.04 15.65
C LEU A 175 -8.71 -7.83 14.48
N GLN A 176 -9.91 -7.44 14.06
CA GLN A 176 -10.45 -7.73 12.74
C GLN A 176 -10.21 -6.52 11.84
N GLU A 177 -9.80 -6.75 10.60
CA GLU A 177 -9.57 -5.73 9.60
C GLU A 177 -10.46 -5.98 8.38
N GLN A 178 -11.20 -4.97 7.95
CA GLN A 178 -11.79 -4.91 6.62
C GLN A 178 -10.96 -3.96 5.76
N ARG A 179 -10.33 -4.49 4.72
CA ARG A 179 -9.48 -3.74 3.78
C ARG A 179 -10.15 -3.65 2.42
N THR A 180 -10.29 -2.43 1.92
CA THR A 180 -10.78 -2.14 0.57
C THR A 180 -9.62 -1.62 -0.27
N LEU A 181 -9.39 -2.24 -1.41
CA LEU A 181 -8.51 -1.75 -2.47
C LEU A 181 -9.39 -1.37 -3.66
N LEU A 182 -9.48 -0.08 -3.95
CA LEU A 182 -10.17 0.42 -5.14
C LEU A 182 -9.14 0.91 -6.15
N PHE A 183 -9.07 0.23 -7.29
CA PHE A 183 -8.24 0.58 -8.42
C PHE A 183 -9.05 1.41 -9.41
N THR A 184 -8.59 2.62 -9.69
CA THR A 184 -9.21 3.49 -10.71
C THR A 184 -8.18 3.84 -11.78
N ALA A 185 -8.52 3.62 -13.05
CA ALA A 185 -7.65 3.91 -14.18
C ALA A 185 -8.03 5.24 -14.83
N PHE A 186 -7.01 5.99 -15.23
CA PHE A 186 -7.13 7.21 -16.01
C PHE A 186 -6.09 7.16 -17.15
N GLU A 187 -6.13 8.11 -18.08
CA GLU A 187 -5.19 8.08 -19.18
C GLU A 187 -3.73 8.21 -18.67
N GLY A 188 -2.91 7.19 -18.99
CA GLY A 188 -1.50 7.13 -18.60
C GLY A 188 -1.20 6.60 -17.20
N GLY A 189 -2.20 6.22 -16.39
CA GLY A 189 -1.95 5.76 -15.03
C GLY A 189 -3.14 5.10 -14.32
N TYR A 190 -2.94 4.76 -13.05
CA TYR A 190 -4.01 4.32 -12.17
C TYR A 190 -3.74 4.75 -10.73
N LYS A 191 -4.79 4.72 -9.92
CA LYS A 191 -4.76 4.94 -8.48
C LYS A 191 -5.13 3.67 -7.75
N ILE A 192 -4.62 3.57 -6.52
CA ILE A 192 -5.10 2.62 -5.52
C ILE A 192 -5.60 3.45 -4.34
N HIS A 193 -6.91 3.45 -4.13
CA HIS A 193 -7.48 3.89 -2.87
C HIS A 193 -7.41 2.71 -1.90
N PHE A 194 -6.54 2.84 -0.90
CA PHE A 194 -6.34 1.85 0.16
C PHE A 194 -7.08 2.32 1.40
N ARG A 195 -8.13 1.57 1.79
CA ARG A 195 -8.88 1.81 3.02
C ARG A 195 -8.79 0.60 3.92
N SER A 196 -8.54 0.80 5.20
CA SER A 196 -8.52 -0.25 6.21
C SER A 196 -9.33 0.20 7.44
N CYS A 197 -10.21 -0.68 7.87
CA CYS A 197 -11.10 -0.51 9.01
C CYS A 197 -10.74 -1.56 10.06
N LEU A 198 -10.16 -1.14 11.18
CA LEU A 198 -9.73 -2.03 12.27
C LEU A 198 -10.77 -2.02 13.39
N LYS A 199 -11.27 -3.20 13.77
CA LYS A 199 -12.18 -3.43 14.88
C LYS A 199 -11.51 -4.28 15.95
N ALA A 200 -11.48 -3.80 17.18
CA ALA A 200 -10.90 -4.53 18.31
C ALA A 200 -11.79 -5.71 18.75
N CYS A 201 -11.17 -6.89 18.87
CA CYS A 201 -11.79 -8.11 19.41
C CYS A 201 -11.54 -8.26 20.92
N SER A 202 -10.53 -7.57 21.43
CA SER A 202 -10.15 -7.48 22.84
C SER A 202 -9.62 -6.06 23.13
N GLU A 203 -9.15 -5.77 24.34
CA GLU A 203 -8.49 -4.48 24.59
C GLU A 203 -7.21 -4.36 23.75
N VAL A 204 -7.14 -3.33 22.90
CA VAL A 204 -5.98 -3.09 22.04
C VAL A 204 -5.35 -1.74 22.34
N MET A 205 -4.05 -1.75 22.60
CA MET A 205 -3.20 -0.58 22.76
C MET A 205 -2.25 -0.46 21.56
N LEU A 206 -2.40 0.61 20.80
CA LEU A 206 -1.39 1.07 19.84
C LEU A 206 -0.36 1.89 20.61
N GLY A 207 0.82 1.31 20.77
CA GLY A 207 1.95 1.94 21.44
C GLY A 207 2.75 2.84 20.52
N ASP A 208 3.50 3.76 21.11
CA ASP A 208 4.42 4.64 20.39
C ASP A 208 5.48 3.83 19.61
N THR A 209 5.62 4.13 18.32
CA THR A 209 6.53 3.48 17.37
C THR A 209 6.81 4.41 16.19
N LYS A 210 7.97 4.24 15.54
CA LYS A 210 8.33 4.93 14.29
C LYS A 210 7.76 4.24 13.04
N GLU A 211 7.10 3.10 13.22
CA GLU A 211 6.76 2.16 12.16
C GLU A 211 5.28 1.85 12.20
N GLY A 212 4.53 2.30 11.19
CA GLY A 212 3.11 1.99 11.16
C GLY A 212 2.32 2.46 9.96
N PHE A 213 1.14 1.85 9.88
CA PHE A 213 0.15 1.90 8.83
C PHE A 213 0.71 1.55 7.45
N LEU A 214 0.39 2.36 6.45
CA LEU A 214 0.65 2.05 5.05
C LEU A 214 2.11 2.35 4.69
N ALA A 215 2.76 1.40 4.03
CA ALA A 215 4.13 1.53 3.56
C ALA A 215 4.29 0.89 2.19
N ILE A 216 5.25 1.40 1.41
CA ILE A 216 5.62 0.83 0.11
C ILE A 216 7.14 0.71 0.01
N ARG A 217 7.63 -0.49 -0.34
CA ARG A 217 9.02 -0.72 -0.72
C ARG A 217 9.18 -0.55 -2.23
N VAL A 218 9.65 0.63 -2.62
CA VAL A 218 9.93 0.92 -4.03
C VAL A 218 11.21 0.23 -4.52
N ALA A 219 11.26 -0.05 -5.82
CA ALA A 219 12.42 -0.56 -6.52
C ALA A 219 13.61 0.42 -6.37
N ASP A 220 14.84 -0.10 -6.43
CA ASP A 220 16.05 0.70 -6.18
C ASP A 220 16.16 1.90 -7.14
N TRP A 221 15.80 1.70 -8.41
CA TRP A 221 15.77 2.77 -9.41
C TRP A 221 14.72 3.86 -9.12
N PHE A 222 13.66 3.52 -8.38
CA PHE A 222 12.55 4.43 -8.06
C PHE A 222 12.70 5.09 -6.68
N ARG A 223 13.82 4.89 -5.99
CA ARG A 223 14.14 5.67 -4.78
C ARG A 223 14.53 7.10 -5.17
N GLU A 224 14.33 8.04 -4.25
CA GLU A 224 14.81 9.41 -4.43
C GLU A 224 16.34 9.47 -4.29
N LYS A 225 16.87 8.99 -3.16
CA LYS A 225 18.32 8.92 -2.95
C LYS A 225 18.92 7.78 -3.79
N GLY A 226 19.74 8.14 -4.77
CA GLY A 226 20.44 7.18 -5.63
C GLY A 226 19.60 6.57 -6.76
N GLY A 227 18.35 7.04 -6.93
CA GLY A 227 17.47 6.66 -8.04
C GLY A 227 16.90 7.89 -8.75
N CYS A 228 15.83 7.70 -9.50
CA CYS A 228 15.12 8.76 -10.22
C CYS A 228 13.69 9.00 -9.72
N GLY A 229 13.33 8.43 -8.57
CA GLY A 229 12.00 8.56 -7.98
C GLY A 229 11.70 9.99 -7.53
N LEU A 230 10.47 10.43 -7.76
CA LEU A 230 9.97 11.71 -7.30
C LEU A 230 8.60 11.52 -6.66
N PHE A 231 8.47 12.00 -5.43
CA PHE A 231 7.29 11.77 -4.61
C PHE A 231 6.54 13.08 -4.38
N TYR A 232 5.21 13.00 -4.40
CA TYR A 232 4.30 14.11 -4.13
C TYR A 232 3.28 13.72 -3.07
N SER A 233 2.99 14.63 -2.13
CA SER A 233 1.81 14.51 -1.29
C SER A 233 0.59 15.14 -1.95
N SER A 234 -0.60 14.81 -1.45
CA SER A 234 -1.84 15.50 -1.80
C SER A 234 -1.87 17.00 -1.44
N THR A 235 -0.95 17.44 -0.58
CA THR A 235 -0.78 18.85 -0.18
C THR A 235 0.30 19.57 -0.98
N GLY A 236 0.78 18.96 -2.08
CA GLY A 236 1.79 19.55 -2.96
C GLY A 236 3.22 19.51 -2.43
N LYS A 237 3.48 18.81 -1.31
CA LYS A 237 4.85 18.61 -0.84
C LYS A 237 5.59 17.69 -1.80
N GLN A 238 6.87 17.99 -2.04
CA GLN A 238 7.72 17.26 -2.96
C GLN A 238 8.90 16.64 -2.22
N GLY A 239 9.23 15.38 -2.56
CA GLY A 239 10.36 14.65 -2.00
C GLY A 239 10.05 13.95 -0.67
N ALA A 240 10.77 12.86 -0.42
CA ALA A 240 10.58 11.95 0.70
C ALA A 240 10.75 12.66 2.05
N ALA A 241 11.72 13.56 2.17
CA ALA A 241 11.94 14.30 3.42
C ALA A 241 10.75 15.17 3.82
N ALA A 242 10.01 15.73 2.85
CA ALA A 242 8.84 16.56 3.13
C ALA A 242 7.57 15.73 3.38
N ILE A 243 7.53 14.49 2.88
CA ILE A 243 6.36 13.59 2.93
C ILE A 243 6.40 12.66 4.14
N TRP A 244 7.57 12.10 4.46
CA TRP A 244 7.75 11.05 5.47
C TRP A 244 8.49 11.51 6.74
N GLY A 245 8.84 12.80 6.80
CA GLY A 245 9.59 13.45 7.90
C GLY A 245 8.70 14.18 8.89
#